data_AF-A0AAU5XCL8-F1
#
_entry.id   AF-A0AAU5XCL8-F1
#
_cell.length_a   1.000
_cell.length_b   1.000
_cell.length_c   1.000
_cell.angle_alpha   90.00
_cell.angle_beta   90.00
_cell.angle_gamma   90.00
#
_symmetry.space_group_name_H-M   'P 1'
#
loop_
_entity.id
_entity.type
_entity.pdbx_description
1 polymer ?
#
loop_
_entity_poly.entity_id
_entity_poly.type
_entity_poly.pdbx_seq_one_letter_code
_entity_poly.pdbx_strand_id
1 'polypeptide(L)'
;MTNNDLPQSRHQTLLLDQLGDERTKKGSLEQRGIAVITTSGTLVTITLGFVALATRSQSYTLQPAVMLVLVMALISLVAASAAGLLVNLPTRTPVVDANDLADVAIQADWNITDPESSRAGYEIQAQLLIELRRANRKRARALFLALLLEVAALMLVASRVVV
;
A
#
# COMPACT_ATOMS: atom_id res chain seq x y z
N MET A 1 -13.73 -32.98 31.87
CA MET A 1 -13.92 -32.26 30.59
C MET A 1 -15.02 -31.24 30.80
N THR A 2 -14.63 -30.05 31.27
CA THR A 2 -15.54 -28.97 31.67
C THR A 2 -15.97 -28.16 30.45
N ASN A 3 -17.27 -28.03 30.28
CA ASN A 3 -17.97 -27.48 29.13
C ASN A 3 -17.95 -25.92 29.09
N ASN A 4 -16.84 -25.30 29.50
CA ASN A 4 -16.70 -23.83 29.65
C ASN A 4 -15.64 -23.18 28.74
N ASP A 5 -14.91 -23.95 27.93
CA ASP A 5 -13.80 -23.44 27.10
C ASP A 5 -14.24 -22.85 25.73
N LEU A 6 -15.54 -22.72 25.48
CA LEU A 6 -16.10 -22.59 24.12
C LEU A 6 -16.35 -21.16 23.58
N PRO A 7 -16.51 -20.08 24.38
CA PRO A 7 -16.69 -18.74 23.80
C PRO A 7 -15.36 -17.98 23.60
N GLN A 8 -14.45 -17.99 24.58
CA GLN A 8 -13.22 -17.18 24.50
C GLN A 8 -12.25 -17.68 23.42
N SER A 9 -12.06 -18.99 23.30
CA SER A 9 -11.22 -19.61 22.27
C SER A 9 -11.66 -19.24 20.86
N ARG A 10 -12.97 -19.23 20.59
CA ARG A 10 -13.53 -18.86 19.28
C ARG A 10 -13.27 -17.39 18.93
N HIS A 11 -13.42 -16.47 19.88
CA HIS A 11 -13.15 -15.06 19.66
C HIS A 11 -11.66 -14.79 19.39
N GLN A 12 -10.78 -15.51 20.08
CA GLN A 12 -9.34 -15.46 19.84
C GLN A 12 -8.96 -15.93 18.44
N THR A 13 -9.48 -17.08 18.01
CA THR A 13 -9.22 -17.60 16.66
C THR A 13 -9.70 -16.61 15.60
N LEU A 14 -10.90 -16.04 15.76
CA LEU A 14 -11.43 -15.04 14.82
C LEU A 14 -10.58 -13.77 14.77
N LEU A 15 -10.08 -13.27 15.91
CA LEU A 15 -9.22 -12.08 15.94
C LEU A 15 -7.88 -12.33 15.25
N LEU A 16 -7.25 -13.49 15.52
CA LEU A 16 -6.00 -13.88 14.88
C LEU A 16 -6.15 -14.07 13.38
N ASP A 17 -7.25 -14.68 12.94
CA ASP A 17 -7.59 -14.86 11.53
C ASP A 17 -7.77 -13.50 10.83
N GLN A 18 -8.53 -12.58 11.44
CA GLN A 18 -8.70 -11.20 10.93
C GLN A 18 -7.38 -10.42 10.86
N LEU A 19 -6.47 -10.60 11.82
CA LEU A 19 -5.13 -10.01 11.77
C LEU A 19 -4.29 -10.60 10.63
N GLY A 20 -4.39 -11.91 10.40
CA GLY A 20 -3.75 -12.61 9.27
C GLY A 20 -4.24 -12.09 7.91
N ASP A 21 -5.55 -11.96 7.76
CA ASP A 21 -6.18 -11.37 6.57
C ASP A 21 -5.69 -9.95 6.30
N GLU A 22 -5.60 -9.12 7.35
CA GLU A 22 -5.18 -7.72 7.20
C GLU A 22 -3.69 -7.59 6.83
N ARG A 23 -2.84 -8.51 7.32
CA ARG A 23 -1.44 -8.62 6.90
C ARG A 23 -1.31 -9.07 5.44
N THR A 24 -2.14 -10.02 5.02
CA THR A 24 -2.18 -10.49 3.63
C THR A 24 -2.62 -9.37 2.68
N LYS A 25 -3.66 -8.61 3.05
CA LYS A 25 -4.10 -7.42 2.30
C LYS A 25 -3.01 -6.37 2.19
N LYS A 26 -2.28 -6.11 3.28
CA LYS A 26 -1.13 -5.22 3.29
C LYS A 26 -0.10 -5.64 2.22
N GLY A 27 0.31 -6.91 2.22
CA GLY A 27 1.27 -7.43 1.24
C GLY A 27 0.77 -7.29 -0.20
N SER A 28 -0.52 -7.56 -0.45
CA SER A 28 -1.11 -7.38 -1.78
C SER A 28 -1.10 -5.91 -2.23
N LEU A 29 -1.39 -4.97 -1.33
CA LEU A 29 -1.34 -3.54 -1.64
C LEU A 29 0.10 -3.08 -1.94
N GLU A 30 1.07 -3.52 -1.15
CA GLU A 30 2.49 -3.21 -1.35
C GLU A 30 3.00 -3.73 -2.69
N GLN A 31 2.68 -4.99 -3.03
CA GLN A 31 3.03 -5.58 -4.32
C GLN A 31 2.43 -4.82 -5.50
N ARG A 32 1.16 -4.41 -5.40
CA ARG A 32 0.52 -3.58 -6.44
C ARG A 32 1.14 -2.20 -6.52
N GLY A 33 1.55 -1.60 -5.41
CA GLY A 33 2.30 -0.35 -5.38
C GLY A 33 3.62 -0.45 -6.14
N ILE A 34 4.37 -1.55 -5.95
CA ILE A 34 5.61 -1.83 -6.70
C ILE A 34 5.32 -1.94 -8.21
N ALA A 35 4.25 -2.67 -8.57
CA ALA A 35 3.86 -2.81 -9.98
C ALA A 35 3.61 -1.43 -10.63
N VAL A 36 2.86 -0.54 -9.97
CA VAL A 36 2.58 0.82 -10.48
C VAL A 36 3.85 1.65 -10.63
N ILE A 37 4.81 1.53 -9.71
CA ILE A 37 6.12 2.21 -9.83
C ILE A 37 6.87 1.72 -11.08
N THR A 38 6.91 0.41 -11.30
CA THR A 38 7.58 -0.19 -12.46
C THR A 38 6.91 0.17 -13.78
N THR A 39 5.57 0.10 -13.85
CA THR A 39 4.83 0.48 -15.07
C THR A 39 4.98 1.97 -15.36
N SER A 40 4.87 2.83 -14.34
CA SER A 40 5.07 4.28 -14.52
C SER A 40 6.49 4.59 -15.01
N GLY A 41 7.51 3.97 -14.42
CA GLY A 41 8.91 4.15 -14.83
C GLY A 41 9.15 3.73 -16.27
N THR A 42 8.66 2.55 -16.66
CA THR A 42 8.79 2.05 -18.05
C THR A 42 8.06 2.95 -19.05
N LEU A 43 6.85 3.41 -18.74
CA LEU A 43 6.10 4.35 -19.59
C LEU A 43 6.82 5.69 -19.75
N VAL A 44 7.41 6.23 -18.68
CA VAL A 44 8.24 7.46 -18.75
C VAL A 44 9.42 7.24 -19.69
N THR A 45 10.15 6.13 -19.54
CA THR A 45 11.31 5.81 -20.40
C THR A 45 10.91 5.66 -21.87
N ILE A 46 9.82 4.95 -22.16
CA ILE A 46 9.30 4.77 -23.53
C ILE A 46 8.92 6.13 -24.12
N THR A 47 8.19 6.95 -23.36
CA THR A 47 7.72 8.27 -23.81
C THR A 47 8.90 9.18 -24.14
N LEU A 48 9.91 9.26 -23.26
CA LEU A 48 11.11 10.05 -23.50
C LEU A 48 11.94 9.52 -24.68
N GLY A 49 12.08 8.20 -24.80
CA GLY A 49 12.77 7.56 -25.92
C GLY A 49 12.10 7.89 -27.26
N PHE A 50 10.77 7.87 -27.31
CA PHE A 50 10.01 8.25 -28.49
C PHE A 50 10.18 9.73 -28.84
N VAL A 51 10.10 10.62 -27.85
CA VAL A 51 10.34 12.06 -28.04
C VAL A 51 11.74 12.31 -28.60
N ALA A 52 12.77 11.70 -28.00
CA ALA A 52 14.15 11.84 -28.45
C ALA A 52 14.32 11.37 -29.91
N LEU A 53 13.72 10.23 -30.26
CA LEU A 53 13.74 9.71 -31.62
C LEU A 53 13.02 10.64 -32.61
N ALA A 54 11.84 11.15 -32.26
CA ALA A 54 11.06 12.04 -33.12
C ALA A 54 11.78 13.38 -33.37
N THR A 55 12.45 13.93 -32.34
CA THR A 55 13.22 15.18 -32.46
C THR A 55 14.54 15.05 -33.22
N ARG A 56 14.95 13.84 -33.60
CA ARG A 56 16.22 13.61 -34.31
C ARG A 56 16.20 14.12 -35.75
N SER A 57 15.04 14.22 -36.40
CA SER A 57 14.95 14.75 -37.76
C SER A 57 14.95 16.29 -37.73
N GLN A 58 15.86 16.91 -38.49
CA GLN A 58 16.05 18.38 -38.52
C GLN A 58 14.82 19.15 -39.02
N SER A 59 13.87 18.48 -39.64
CA SER A 59 12.66 19.09 -40.22
C SER A 59 11.40 18.88 -39.36
N TYR A 60 11.47 18.15 -38.24
CA TYR A 60 10.31 17.88 -37.40
C TYR A 60 10.32 18.75 -36.15
N THR A 61 9.48 19.77 -36.15
CA THR A 61 9.20 20.58 -34.96
C THR A 61 7.97 20.00 -34.25
N LEU A 62 8.13 19.63 -32.99
CA LEU A 62 7.01 19.21 -32.16
C LEU A 62 6.04 20.38 -32.01
N GLN A 63 4.78 20.16 -32.35
CA GLN A 63 3.74 21.16 -32.14
C GLN A 63 3.65 21.47 -30.63
N PRO A 64 3.61 22.75 -30.21
CA PRO A 64 3.59 23.11 -28.79
C PRO A 64 2.47 22.42 -27.99
N ALA A 65 1.33 22.16 -28.63
CA ALA A 65 0.22 21.42 -28.03
C ALA A 65 0.57 19.97 -27.66
N VAL A 66 1.35 19.28 -28.49
CA VAL A 66 1.81 17.90 -28.24
C VAL A 66 2.82 17.90 -27.10
N MET A 67 3.75 18.86 -27.09
CA MET A 67 4.73 19.02 -26.01
C MET A 67 4.05 19.24 -24.66
N LEU A 68 3.03 20.11 -24.61
CA LEU A 68 2.28 20.37 -23.37
C LEU A 68 1.57 19.11 -22.85
N VAL A 69 0.97 18.32 -23.74
CA VAL A 69 0.33 17.05 -23.34
C VAL A 69 1.36 16.03 -22.84
N LEU A 70 2.51 15.90 -23.50
CA LEU A 70 3.58 15.01 -23.06
C LEU A 70 4.11 15.38 -21.67
N VAL A 71 4.31 16.67 -21.41
CA VAL A 71 4.73 17.15 -20.08
C VAL A 71 3.67 16.83 -19.03
N MET A 72 2.39 17.06 -19.32
CA MET A 72 1.31 16.72 -18.39
C MET A 72 1.21 15.21 -18.11
N ALA A 73 1.40 14.38 -19.15
CA ALA A 73 1.43 12.92 -18.99
C ALA A 73 2.61 12.47 -18.13
N LEU A 74 3.81 13.04 -18.35
CA LEU A 74 5.00 12.76 -17.54
C LEU A 74 4.78 13.14 -16.07
N ILE A 75 4.24 14.32 -15.80
CA ILE A 75 3.91 14.76 -14.43
C ILE A 75 2.93 13.77 -13.77
N SER A 76 1.91 13.32 -14.51
CA SER A 76 0.93 12.34 -14.02
C SER A 76 1.57 10.99 -13.70
N LEU A 77 2.47 10.48 -14.54
CA LEU A 77 3.20 9.23 -14.29
C LEU A 77 4.15 9.35 -13.08
N VAL A 78 4.82 10.49 -12.92
CA VAL A 78 5.66 10.75 -11.74
C VAL A 78 4.81 10.81 -10.47
N ALA A 79 3.65 11.48 -10.52
CA ALA A 79 2.71 11.53 -9.41
C ALA A 79 2.15 10.14 -9.06
N ALA A 80 1.86 9.30 -10.06
CA ALA A 80 1.43 7.91 -9.87
C ALA A 80 2.52 7.08 -9.17
N SER A 81 3.77 7.20 -9.63
CA SER A 81 4.93 6.54 -9.01
C SER A 81 5.15 7.00 -7.55
N ALA A 82 5.03 8.31 -7.28
CA ALA A 82 5.11 8.85 -5.92
C ALA A 82 4.00 8.30 -5.01
N ALA A 83 2.77 8.19 -5.52
CA ALA A 83 1.67 7.56 -4.79
C ALA A 83 1.92 6.06 -4.54
N GLY A 84 2.51 5.34 -5.49
CA GLY A 84 2.96 3.95 -5.31
C GLY A 84 4.05 3.80 -4.23
N LEU A 85 4.96 4.78 -4.13
CA LEU A 85 5.96 4.84 -3.05
C LEU A 85 5.29 5.05 -1.68
N LEU A 86 4.30 5.95 -1.59
CA LEU A 86 3.52 6.17 -0.36
C LEU A 86 2.80 4.91 0.14
N VAL A 87 2.42 3.99 -0.75
CA VAL A 87 1.85 2.69 -0.37
C VAL A 87 2.88 1.80 0.35
N ASN A 88 4.14 1.87 -0.08
CA ASN A 88 5.25 1.10 0.46
C ASN A 88 5.95 1.77 1.66
N LEU A 89 5.53 2.97 2.06
CA LEU A 89 6.14 3.65 3.21
C LEU A 89 5.92 2.81 4.49
N PRO A 90 6.97 2.61 5.30
CA PRO A 90 6.86 1.91 6.57
C PRO A 90 5.99 2.75 7.51
N THR A 91 4.72 2.37 7.63
CA THR A 91 3.86 2.91 8.68
C THR A 91 4.35 2.37 10.01
N ARG A 92 4.70 3.27 10.93
CA ARG A 92 4.90 2.95 12.34
C ARG A 92 3.58 2.39 12.87
N THR A 93 3.48 1.07 12.79
CA THR A 93 2.41 0.33 13.46
C THR A 93 2.98 0.10 14.86
N PRO A 94 2.23 0.32 15.93
CA PRO A 94 2.60 -0.10 17.28
C PRO A 94 2.51 -1.63 17.30
N VAL A 95 3.45 -2.26 16.61
CA VAL A 95 3.84 -3.62 16.94
C VAL A 95 4.51 -3.45 18.29
N VAL A 96 3.88 -4.02 19.32
CA VAL A 96 4.38 -4.04 20.70
C VAL A 96 5.90 -4.15 20.67
N ASP A 97 6.58 -3.21 21.32
CA ASP A 97 8.03 -3.12 21.21
C ASP A 97 8.62 -4.47 21.61
N ALA A 98 9.61 -4.96 20.85
CA ALA A 98 10.17 -6.28 21.12
C ALA A 98 10.77 -6.34 22.54
N ASN A 99 11.18 -5.19 23.07
CA ASN A 99 11.63 -5.01 24.44
C ASN A 99 10.48 -5.13 25.45
N ASP A 100 9.30 -4.56 25.18
CA ASP A 100 8.12 -4.73 26.04
C ASP A 100 7.68 -6.20 26.08
N LEU A 101 7.72 -6.91 24.95
CA LEU A 101 7.44 -8.35 24.90
C LEU A 101 8.49 -9.18 25.65
N ALA A 102 9.76 -8.79 25.58
CA ALA A 102 10.84 -9.46 26.30
C ALA A 102 10.74 -9.23 27.81
N ASP A 103 10.45 -8.00 28.24
CA ASP A 103 10.28 -7.64 29.65
C ASP A 103 9.08 -8.36 30.27
N VAL A 104 7.98 -8.47 29.52
CA VAL A 104 6.81 -9.25 29.96
C VAL A 104 7.16 -10.75 29.98
N ALA A 105 7.88 -11.29 28.99
CA ALA A 105 8.26 -12.72 28.95
C ALA A 105 9.22 -13.16 30.07
N ILE A 106 9.95 -12.22 30.68
CA ILE A 106 10.90 -12.48 31.77
C ILE A 106 10.22 -12.41 33.17
N GLN A 107 9.05 -11.78 33.29
CA GLN A 107 8.31 -11.77 34.56
C GLN A 107 7.78 -13.17 34.90
N ALA A 108 8.16 -13.68 36.08
CA ALA A 108 7.93 -15.07 36.50
C ALA A 108 6.48 -15.41 36.89
N ASP A 109 5.56 -14.44 36.83
CA ASP A 109 4.20 -14.55 37.39
C ASP A 109 3.11 -14.54 36.29
N TRP A 110 3.38 -15.20 35.16
CA TRP A 110 2.40 -15.43 34.11
C TRP A 110 1.31 -16.39 34.59
N ASN A 111 0.29 -15.86 35.27
CA ASN A 111 -0.91 -16.63 35.53
C ASN A 111 -1.78 -16.67 34.26
N ILE A 112 -1.57 -17.71 33.45
CA ILE A 112 -2.32 -18.04 32.22
C ILE A 112 -3.85 -18.13 32.49
N THR A 113 -4.23 -18.31 33.76
CA THR A 113 -5.62 -18.55 34.17
C THR A 113 -6.34 -17.28 34.64
N ASP A 114 -5.66 -16.13 34.66
CA ASP A 114 -6.29 -14.88 35.10
C ASP A 114 -7.25 -14.33 34.02
N PRO A 115 -8.56 -14.20 34.29
CA PRO A 115 -9.51 -13.65 33.31
C PRO A 115 -9.18 -12.21 32.88
N GLU A 116 -8.48 -11.47 33.74
CA GLU A 116 -8.12 -10.07 33.49
C GLU A 116 -6.95 -9.96 32.50
N SER A 117 -5.98 -10.87 32.56
CA SER A 117 -4.85 -10.94 31.62
C SER A 117 -5.30 -11.32 30.20
N SER A 118 -6.30 -12.20 30.10
CA SER A 118 -6.93 -12.57 28.83
C SER A 118 -7.65 -11.38 28.18
N ARG A 119 -8.38 -10.57 28.96
CA ARG A 119 -9.09 -9.37 28.47
C ARG A 119 -8.14 -8.31 27.92
N ALA A 120 -7.04 -8.04 28.62
CA ALA A 120 -6.02 -7.10 28.14
C ALA A 120 -5.39 -7.55 26.81
N GLY A 121 -5.13 -8.85 26.64
CA GLY A 121 -4.63 -9.41 25.39
C GLY A 121 -5.60 -9.23 24.20
N TYR A 122 -6.90 -9.41 24.44
CA TYR A 122 -7.93 -9.17 23.41
C TYR A 122 -8.03 -7.69 23.03
N GLU A 123 -7.92 -6.79 24.00
CA GLU A 123 -7.97 -5.36 23.74
C GLU A 123 -6.80 -4.90 22.85
N ILE A 124 -5.58 -5.33 23.15
CA ILE A 124 -4.40 -5.01 22.32
C ILE A 124 -4.56 -5.54 20.89
N GLN A 125 -5.03 -6.77 20.73
CA GLN A 125 -5.27 -7.36 19.40
C GLN A 125 -6.36 -6.61 18.62
N ALA A 126 -7.44 -6.21 19.29
CA ALA A 126 -8.52 -5.44 18.67
C ALA A 126 -8.04 -4.03 18.25
N GLN A 127 -7.27 -3.35 19.09
CA GLN A 127 -6.66 -2.05 18.76
C GLN A 127 -5.72 -2.19 17.56
N LEU A 128 -4.84 -3.20 17.56
CA LEU A 128 -3.95 -3.49 16.43
C LEU A 128 -4.74 -3.73 15.13
N LEU A 129 -5.85 -4.47 15.17
CA LEU A 129 -6.70 -4.73 14.01
C LEU A 129 -7.31 -3.44 13.46
N ILE A 130 -7.80 -2.55 14.33
CA ILE A 130 -8.37 -1.25 13.93
C ILE A 130 -7.30 -0.40 13.23
N GLU A 131 -6.09 -0.35 13.79
CA GLU A 131 -5.00 0.42 13.22
C GLU A 131 -4.52 -0.13 11.87
N LEU A 132 -4.34 -1.45 11.75
CA LEU A 132 -3.98 -2.11 10.50
C LEU A 132 -5.01 -1.82 9.40
N ARG A 133 -6.31 -1.92 9.72
CA ARG A 133 -7.40 -1.59 8.78
C ARG A 133 -7.35 -0.13 8.35
N ARG A 134 -7.09 0.80 9.28
CA ARG A 134 -6.99 2.23 8.97
C ARG A 134 -5.79 2.52 8.06
N ALA A 135 -4.64 1.90 8.33
CA ALA A 135 -3.44 2.03 7.50
C ALA A 135 -3.66 1.46 6.09
N ASN A 136 -4.21 0.25 5.99
CA ASN A 136 -4.50 -0.39 4.71
C ASN A 136 -5.55 0.38 3.90
N ARG A 137 -6.55 1.00 4.55
CA ARG A 137 -7.51 1.86 3.85
C ARG A 137 -6.85 3.10 3.24
N LYS A 138 -5.89 3.72 3.94
CA LYS A 138 -5.11 4.84 3.38
C LYS A 138 -4.27 4.39 2.19
N ARG A 139 -3.58 3.25 2.31
CA ARG A 139 -2.78 2.65 1.24
C ARG A 139 -3.63 2.29 0.02
N ALA A 140 -4.80 1.68 0.22
CA ALA A 140 -5.73 1.38 -0.86
C ALA A 140 -6.21 2.64 -1.60
N ARG A 141 -6.49 3.73 -0.89
CA ARG A 141 -6.85 5.02 -1.52
C ARG A 141 -5.69 5.62 -2.31
N ALA A 142 -4.47 5.59 -1.77
CA ALA A 142 -3.28 6.07 -2.47
C ALA A 142 -3.03 5.26 -3.74
N LEU A 143 -3.12 3.93 -3.67
CA LEU A 143 -3.00 3.03 -4.83
C LEU A 143 -4.07 3.31 -5.88
N PHE A 144 -5.32 3.51 -5.46
CA PHE A 144 -6.41 3.83 -6.37
C PHE A 144 -6.17 5.15 -7.11
N LEU A 145 -5.70 6.19 -6.40
CA LEU A 145 -5.31 7.46 -7.02
C LEU A 145 -4.15 7.29 -7.99
N ALA A 146 -3.16 6.47 -7.66
CA ALA A 146 -2.02 6.17 -8.53
C ALA A 146 -2.48 5.54 -9.85
N LEU A 147 -3.36 4.54 -9.77
CA LEU A 147 -3.92 3.88 -10.96
C LEU A 147 -4.74 4.85 -11.83
N LEU A 148 -5.54 5.72 -11.21
CA LEU A 148 -6.30 6.74 -11.96
C LEU A 148 -5.37 7.71 -12.71
N LEU A 149 -4.28 8.14 -12.08
CA LEU A 149 -3.28 9.01 -12.70
C LEU A 149 -2.56 8.33 -13.87
N GLU A 150 -2.24 7.05 -13.75
CA GLU A 150 -1.62 6.27 -14.82
C GLU A 150 -2.56 6.13 -16.02
N VAL A 151 -3.82 5.76 -15.79
CA VAL A 151 -4.85 5.68 -16.84
C VAL A 151 -5.09 7.04 -17.50
N ALA A 152 -5.16 8.12 -16.71
CA ALA A 152 -5.31 9.47 -17.25
C ALA A 152 -4.11 9.88 -18.12
N ALA A 153 -2.88 9.54 -17.72
CA ALA A 153 -1.68 9.80 -18.50
C ALA A 153 -1.72 9.06 -19.86
N LEU A 154 -2.11 7.79 -19.86
CA LEU A 154 -2.26 7.00 -21.08
C LEU A 154 -3.33 7.56 -22.00
N MET A 155 -4.48 7.98 -21.47
CA MET A 155 -5.55 8.62 -22.24
C MET A 155 -5.07 9.93 -22.89
N LEU A 156 -4.31 10.75 -22.14
CA LEU A 156 -3.73 11.99 -22.64
C LEU A 156 -2.79 11.73 -23.82
N VAL A 157 -1.87 10.79 -23.67
CA VAL A 157 -0.92 10.42 -24.74
C VAL A 157 -1.68 9.86 -25.96
N ALA A 158 -2.62 8.93 -25.75
CA ALA A 158 -3.39 8.32 -26.82
C ALA A 158 -4.19 9.35 -27.64
N SER A 159 -4.79 10.34 -26.98
CA SER A 159 -5.56 11.41 -27.65
C SER A 159 -4.76 12.22 -28.67
N ARG A 160 -3.42 12.29 -28.53
CA ARG A 160 -2.53 13.03 -29.44
C ARG A 160 -1.89 12.17 -30.52
N VAL A 161 -1.92 10.85 -30.37
CA VAL A 161 -1.39 9.93 -31.40
C VAL A 161 -2.44 9.64 -32.47
N VAL A 162 -3.73 9.65 -32.10
CA VAL A 162 -4.84 9.31 -33.00
C VAL A 162 -5.34 10.51 -33.83
N VAL A 163 -4.89 11.73 -33.51
CA VAL A 163 -5.29 12.98 -34.17
C VAL A 163 -4.12 13.55 -34.95
#